data_AF-A0A350I8X9-F1
#
_entry.id   AF-A0A350I8X9-F1
#
_cell.length_a   1.000
_cell.length_b   1.000
_cell.length_c   1.000
_cell.angle_alpha   90.00
_cell.angle_beta   90.00
_cell.angle_gamma   90.00
#
_symmetry.space_group_name_H-M   'P 1'
#
loop_
_entity.id
_entity.type
_entity.pdbx_description
1 polymer ?
#
loop_
_entity_poly.entity_id
_entity_poly.type
_entity_poly.pdbx_seq_one_letter_code
_entity_poly.pdbx_strand_id
1 'polypeptide(L)'
;MDVIQKAIVRYKDKYNITIREVKKDEGRVIIEISQDKTLDNKYLSAQELREIAKSLFVSVHDNFHIGAIEYVPLAHDKVDFKWLKAQLADHSMKIKTLANTLGIRKSIIADHHSGKKRMTNEEQAMYYYFFKSM
;
A
#
# COMPACT_ATOMS: atom_id res chain seq x y z
N MET A 1 28.66 -5.53 -12.32
CA MET A 1 27.24 -5.33 -11.96
C MET A 1 26.40 -5.68 -13.16
N ASP A 2 25.78 -6.87 -13.11
CA ASP A 2 24.90 -7.44 -14.12
C ASP A 2 23.77 -6.46 -14.54
N VAL A 3 23.39 -6.46 -15.83
CA VAL A 3 22.39 -5.54 -16.41
C VAL A 3 21.04 -5.70 -15.71
N ILE A 4 20.68 -6.94 -15.37
CA ILE A 4 19.46 -7.26 -14.64
C ILE A 4 19.51 -6.70 -13.23
N GLN A 5 20.63 -6.87 -12.52
CA GLN A 5 20.79 -6.33 -11.18
C GLN A 5 20.61 -4.80 -11.14
N LYS A 6 21.16 -4.08 -12.14
CA LYS A 6 20.96 -2.62 -12.26
C LYS A 6 19.49 -2.27 -12.50
N ALA A 7 18.79 -3.04 -13.33
CA ALA A 7 17.37 -2.83 -13.57
C ALA A 7 16.53 -3.08 -12.32
N ILE A 8 16.81 -4.15 -11.56
CA ILE A 8 16.15 -4.46 -10.29
C ILE A 8 16.29 -3.30 -9.30
N VAL A 9 17.51 -2.77 -9.12
CA VAL A 9 17.75 -1.60 -8.24
C VAL A 9 16.93 -0.40 -8.69
N ARG A 10 16.91 -0.09 -9.98
CA ARG A 10 16.09 1.01 -10.53
C ARG A 10 14.60 0.83 -10.25
N TYR A 11 14.07 -0.38 -10.40
CA TYR A 11 12.65 -0.66 -10.11
C TYR A 11 12.36 -0.57 -8.60
N LYS A 12 13.30 -0.97 -7.74
CA LYS A 12 13.19 -0.78 -6.29
C LYS A 12 13.11 0.70 -5.92
N ASP A 13 14.02 1.51 -6.44
CA ASP A 13 14.10 2.93 -6.09
C ASP A 13 12.90 3.73 -6.63
N LYS A 14 12.46 3.43 -7.86
CA LYS A 14 11.43 4.21 -8.53
C LYS A 14 10.01 3.82 -8.14
N TYR A 15 9.76 2.53 -7.93
CA TYR A 15 8.41 1.99 -7.78
C TYR A 15 8.22 1.14 -6.53
N ASN A 16 9.23 1.04 -5.67
CA ASN A 16 9.26 0.15 -4.51
C ASN A 16 8.97 -1.31 -4.88
N ILE A 17 9.47 -1.74 -6.04
CA ILE A 17 9.31 -3.10 -6.54
C ILE A 17 10.47 -3.98 -6.07
N THR A 18 10.14 -5.18 -5.63
CA THR A 18 11.11 -6.20 -5.26
C THR A 18 10.98 -7.39 -6.21
N ILE A 19 12.10 -7.84 -6.79
CA ILE A 19 12.15 -8.98 -7.71
C ILE A 19 13.12 -10.01 -7.12
N ARG A 20 12.70 -11.28 -7.04
CA ARG A 20 13.51 -12.38 -6.50
C ARG A 20 13.31 -13.65 -7.32
N GLU A 21 14.38 -14.42 -7.55
CA GLU A 21 14.24 -15.80 -7.98
C GLU A 21 13.95 -16.67 -6.75
N VAL A 22 12.81 -17.34 -6.72
CA VAL A 22 12.32 -18.05 -5.51
C VAL A 22 12.63 -19.54 -5.56
N LYS A 23 12.62 -20.15 -6.75
CA LYS A 23 12.92 -21.57 -6.91
C LYS A 23 13.52 -21.83 -8.28
N LYS A 24 14.52 -22.71 -8.33
CA LYS A 24 15.06 -23.33 -9.54
C LYS A 24 14.97 -24.83 -9.35
N ASP A 25 14.02 -25.48 -10.02
CA ASP A 25 13.77 -26.92 -9.88
C ASP A 25 13.67 -27.54 -11.27
N GLU A 26 14.43 -28.60 -11.53
CA GLU A 26 14.42 -29.42 -12.77
C GLU A 26 14.08 -28.67 -14.07
N GLY A 27 14.74 -27.53 -14.32
CA GLY A 27 14.58 -26.75 -15.55
C GLY A 27 13.43 -25.73 -15.57
N ARG A 28 12.82 -25.43 -14.42
CA ARG A 28 11.85 -24.33 -14.24
C ARG A 28 12.33 -23.34 -13.19
N VAL A 29 12.28 -22.06 -13.55
CA VAL A 29 12.58 -20.95 -12.63
C VAL A 29 11.30 -20.23 -12.23
N ILE A 30 11.13 -19.94 -10.95
CA ILE A 30 10.03 -19.11 -10.44
C ILE A 30 10.60 -17.75 -10.08
N ILE A 31 10.11 -16.72 -10.76
CA ILE A 31 10.42 -15.31 -10.48
C ILE A 31 9.24 -14.74 -9.70
N GLU A 32 9.49 -14.20 -8.53
CA GLU A 32 8.53 -13.39 -7.78
C GLU A 32 8.81 -11.92 -8.02
N ILE A 33 7.77 -11.18 -8.36
CA ILE A 33 7.78 -9.72 -8.41
C ILE A 33 6.66 -9.19 -7.52
N SER A 34 7.01 -8.29 -6.62
CA SER A 34 6.08 -7.67 -5.68
C SER A 34 6.27 -6.17 -5.68
N GLN A 35 5.19 -5.43 -5.42
CA GLN A 35 5.26 -4.00 -5.16
C GLN A 35 4.84 -3.73 -3.71
N ASP A 36 5.56 -2.83 -3.05
CA ASP A 36 5.20 -2.29 -1.74
C ASP A 36 4.60 -0.88 -1.86
N LYS A 37 4.05 -0.36 -0.75
CA LYS A 37 3.47 0.99 -0.69
C LYS A 37 4.43 2.05 -1.25
N THR A 38 3.94 2.93 -2.12
CA THR A 38 4.70 4.05 -2.67
C THR A 38 4.19 5.37 -2.08
N LEU A 39 5.06 6.39 -2.06
CA LEU A 39 4.69 7.72 -1.54
C LEU A 39 3.76 8.49 -2.47
N ASP A 40 3.80 8.18 -3.77
CA ASP A 40 3.02 8.85 -4.81
C ASP A 40 1.72 8.12 -5.17
N ASN A 41 1.39 7.05 -4.45
CA ASN A 41 0.21 6.20 -4.65
C ASN A 41 0.05 5.64 -6.08
N LYS A 42 1.17 5.43 -6.78
CA LYS A 42 1.18 4.76 -8.08
C LYS A 42 1.47 3.27 -7.92
N TYR A 43 0.42 2.49 -8.11
CA TYR A 43 0.47 1.04 -7.99
C TYR A 43 0.30 0.41 -9.36
N LEU A 44 1.17 -0.54 -9.67
CA LEU A 44 1.12 -1.35 -10.86
C LEU A 44 0.23 -2.56 -10.61
N SER A 45 -0.57 -2.90 -11.61
CA SER A 45 -1.34 -4.14 -11.63
C SER A 45 -0.41 -5.36 -11.68
N ALA A 46 -0.95 -6.51 -11.28
CA ALA A 46 -0.24 -7.79 -11.43
C ALA A 46 0.20 -8.05 -12.89
N GLN A 47 -0.55 -7.55 -13.88
CA GLN A 47 -0.20 -7.69 -15.30
C GLN A 47 1.03 -6.83 -15.66
N GLU A 48 1.06 -5.57 -15.26
CA GLU A 48 2.21 -4.68 -15.51
C GLU A 48 3.48 -5.20 -14.81
N LEU A 49 3.34 -5.74 -13.61
CA LEU A 49 4.46 -6.39 -12.91
C LEU A 49 4.96 -7.63 -13.69
N ARG A 50 4.07 -8.46 -14.22
CA ARG A 50 4.47 -9.60 -15.07
C ARG A 50 5.22 -9.15 -16.31
N GLU A 51 4.81 -8.07 -16.95
CA GLU A 51 5.48 -7.53 -18.14
C GLU A 51 6.90 -7.05 -17.82
N ILE A 52 7.09 -6.37 -16.69
CA ILE A 52 8.42 -5.97 -16.20
C ILE A 52 9.30 -7.20 -16.00
N ALA A 53 8.86 -8.18 -15.22
CA ALA A 53 9.64 -9.38 -14.95
C ALA A 53 9.93 -10.18 -16.24
N LYS A 54 8.95 -10.33 -17.13
CA LYS A 54 9.15 -11.00 -18.42
C LYS A 54 10.23 -10.30 -19.25
N SER A 55 10.21 -8.97 -19.32
CA SER A 55 11.19 -8.20 -20.10
C SER A 55 12.63 -8.36 -19.59
N LEU A 56 12.81 -8.63 -18.29
CA LEU A 56 14.13 -8.77 -17.66
C LEU A 56 14.70 -10.18 -17.79
N PHE A 57 13.85 -11.21 -17.73
CA PHE A 57 14.30 -12.60 -17.60
C PHE A 57 14.09 -13.46 -18.85
N VAL A 58 13.36 -12.98 -19.87
CA VAL A 58 13.10 -13.74 -21.10
C VAL A 58 14.37 -14.12 -21.86
N SER A 59 15.45 -13.33 -21.75
CA SER A 59 16.74 -13.64 -22.38
C SER A 59 17.66 -14.51 -21.51
N VAL A 60 17.24 -14.86 -20.29
CA VAL A 60 18.05 -15.59 -19.31
C VAL A 60 17.52 -16.98 -19.04
N HIS A 61 16.19 -17.12 -19.02
CA HIS A 61 15.52 -18.39 -18.74
C HIS A 61 14.56 -18.72 -19.88
N ASP A 62 14.70 -19.92 -20.45
CA ASP A 62 13.80 -20.41 -21.50
C ASP A 62 12.45 -20.90 -20.93
N ASN A 63 12.43 -21.26 -19.64
CA ASN A 63 11.26 -21.82 -18.97
C ASN A 63 11.11 -21.27 -17.55
N PHE A 64 10.27 -20.25 -17.41
CA PHE A 64 10.03 -19.60 -16.13
C PHE A 64 8.56 -19.24 -15.91
N HIS A 65 8.17 -19.15 -14.64
CA HIS A 65 6.87 -18.66 -14.19
C HIS A 65 7.05 -17.39 -13.38
N ILE A 66 6.10 -16.47 -13.50
CA ILE A 66 6.10 -15.19 -12.78
C ILE A 66 4.96 -15.16 -11.78
N GLY A 67 5.30 -15.18 -10.49
CA GLY A 67 4.39 -14.83 -9.41
C GLY A 67 4.38 -13.31 -9.22
N ALA A 68 3.29 -12.65 -9.59
CA ALA A 68 3.14 -11.20 -9.41
C ALA A 68 2.22 -10.89 -8.24
N ILE A 69 2.72 -10.06 -7.31
CA ILE A 69 2.02 -9.63 -6.10
C ILE A 69 1.88 -8.11 -6.16
N GLU A 70 0.70 -7.64 -6.56
CA GLU A 70 0.39 -6.21 -6.57
C GLU A 70 0.16 -5.67 -5.17
N TYR A 71 0.47 -4.38 -4.97
CA TYR A 71 0.06 -3.68 -3.76
C TYR A 71 -1.40 -3.26 -3.88
N VAL A 72 -2.24 -3.72 -2.96
CA VAL A 72 -3.62 -3.28 -2.85
C VAL A 72 -3.71 -2.31 -1.65
N PRO A 73 -3.95 -1.01 -1.89
CA PRO A 73 -4.17 -0.07 -0.81
C PRO A 73 -5.32 -0.51 0.09
N LEU A 74 -5.15 -0.35 1.39
CA LEU A 74 -6.22 -0.63 2.34
C LEU A 74 -7.31 0.42 2.17
N ALA A 75 -8.57 0.04 2.36
CA ALA A 75 -9.71 0.94 2.17
C ALA A 75 -9.62 2.21 3.05
N HIS A 76 -8.95 2.10 4.19
CA HIS A 76 -8.71 3.17 5.15
C HIS A 76 -7.39 3.94 4.94
N ASP A 77 -6.56 3.61 3.94
CA ASP A 77 -5.33 4.36 3.64
C ASP A 77 -5.63 5.83 3.27
N LYS A 78 -6.84 6.11 2.77
CA LYS A 78 -7.32 7.47 2.47
C LYS A 78 -7.64 8.31 3.70
N VAL A 79 -7.67 7.72 4.90
CA VAL A 79 -8.04 8.43 6.12
C VAL A 79 -6.86 9.30 6.57
N ASP A 80 -6.98 10.60 6.37
CA ASP A 80 -6.11 11.61 6.93
C ASP A 80 -6.91 12.65 7.73
N PHE A 81 -6.24 13.70 8.22
CA PHE A 81 -6.91 14.76 8.98
C PHE A 81 -7.95 15.51 8.14
N LYS A 82 -7.76 15.63 6.82
CA LYS A 82 -8.73 16.30 5.93
C LYS A 82 -9.95 15.42 5.73
N TRP A 83 -9.75 14.13 5.54
CA TRP A 83 -10.82 13.14 5.47
C TRP A 83 -11.64 13.12 6.76
N LEU A 84 -10.98 13.06 7.93
CA LEU A 84 -11.68 13.07 9.23
C LEU A 84 -12.47 14.38 9.43
N LYS A 85 -11.91 15.54 9.05
CA LYS A 85 -12.62 16.82 9.07
C LYS A 85 -13.88 16.79 8.21
N ALA A 86 -13.77 16.29 6.98
CA ALA A 86 -14.89 16.19 6.06
C ALA A 86 -15.99 15.29 6.62
N GLN A 87 -15.65 14.10 7.10
CA GLN A 87 -16.62 13.16 7.65
C GLN A 87 -17.36 13.68 8.88
N LEU A 88 -16.67 14.39 9.78
CA LEU A 88 -17.33 15.06 10.91
C LEU A 88 -18.30 16.15 10.45
N ALA A 89 -17.94 16.92 9.42
CA ALA A 89 -18.83 17.93 8.85
C ALA A 89 -20.05 17.30 8.16
N ASP A 90 -19.83 16.30 7.31
CA ASP A 90 -20.87 15.60 6.55
C ASP A 90 -21.93 14.98 7.47
N HIS A 91 -21.51 14.43 8.62
CA HIS A 91 -22.40 13.81 9.61
C HIS A 91 -22.84 14.77 10.72
N SER A 92 -22.54 16.08 10.62
CA SER A 92 -22.81 17.08 11.66
C SER A 92 -22.32 16.65 13.07
N MET A 93 -21.24 15.87 13.11
CA MET A 93 -20.73 15.24 14.31
C MET A 93 -19.65 16.09 14.96
N LYS A 94 -19.78 16.31 16.27
CA LYS A 94 -18.76 17.02 17.06
C LYS A 94 -17.67 16.04 17.50
N ILE A 95 -16.43 16.53 17.63
CA ILE A 95 -15.29 15.75 18.18
C ILE A 95 -15.63 15.12 19.53
N LYS A 96 -16.37 15.83 20.41
CA LYS A 96 -16.79 15.29 21.72
C LYS A 96 -17.73 14.08 21.56
N THR A 97 -18.65 14.13 20.59
CA THR A 97 -19.56 13.03 20.31
C THR A 97 -18.78 11.82 19.80
N LEU A 98 -17.92 12.01 18.79
CA LEU A 98 -17.07 10.95 18.26
C LEU A 98 -16.21 10.29 19.34
N ALA A 99 -15.61 11.10 20.22
CA ALA A 99 -14.80 10.64 21.35
C ALA A 99 -15.58 9.71 22.29
N ASN A 100 -16.79 10.13 22.66
CA ASN A 100 -17.66 9.35 23.51
C ASN A 100 -18.12 8.05 22.82
N THR A 101 -18.48 8.12 21.54
CA THR A 101 -18.95 6.95 20.78
C THR A 101 -17.86 5.90 20.59
N LEU A 102 -16.62 6.32 20.31
CA LEU A 102 -15.49 5.41 20.12
C LEU A 102 -14.81 5.00 21.43
N GLY A 103 -15.18 5.59 22.57
CA GLY A 103 -14.51 5.36 23.85
C GLY A 103 -13.06 5.87 23.89
N ILE A 104 -12.74 6.91 23.13
CA ILE A 104 -11.38 7.44 22.98
C ILE A 104 -11.27 8.84 23.59
N ARG A 105 -10.11 9.15 24.19
CA ARG A 105 -9.85 10.48 24.72
C ARG A 105 -10.05 11.56 23.66
N LYS A 106 -10.85 12.57 23.99
CA LYS A 106 -11.14 13.73 23.12
C LYS A 106 -9.87 14.41 22.59
N SER A 107 -8.80 14.48 23.39
CA SER A 107 -7.53 15.08 22.99
C SER A 107 -6.87 14.37 21.81
N ILE A 108 -6.95 13.03 21.76
CA ILE A 108 -6.41 12.22 20.66
C ILE A 108 -7.14 12.56 19.35
N ILE A 109 -8.48 12.59 19.39
CA ILE A 109 -9.28 12.94 18.21
C ILE A 109 -9.01 14.39 17.78
N ALA A 110 -8.82 15.31 18.73
CA ALA A 110 -8.46 16.70 18.40
C ALA A 110 -7.08 16.81 17.74
N ASP A 111 -6.07 16.06 18.21
CA ASP A 111 -4.75 16.01 17.59
C ASP A 111 -4.81 15.40 16.18
N HIS A 112 -5.62 14.37 15.96
CA HIS A 112 -5.85 13.78 14.63
C HIS A 112 -6.61 14.72 13.70
N HIS A 113 -7.67 15.35 14.18
CA HIS A 113 -8.49 16.30 13.43
C HIS A 113 -7.68 17.54 13.03
N SER A 114 -6.81 18.04 13.91
CA SER A 114 -5.94 19.19 13.59
C SER A 114 -4.77 18.84 12.67
N GLY A 115 -4.46 17.54 12.50
CA GLY A 115 -3.26 17.07 11.81
C GLY A 115 -1.98 17.18 12.65
N LYS A 116 -2.08 17.56 13.93
CA LYS A 116 -0.94 17.66 14.84
C LYS A 116 -0.30 16.30 15.12
N LYS A 117 -1.11 15.24 15.18
CA LYS A 117 -0.64 13.86 15.28
C LYS A 117 -1.14 13.06 14.08
N ARG A 118 -0.24 12.34 13.43
CA ARG A 118 -0.60 11.37 12.39
C ARG A 118 -1.26 10.15 13.04
N MET A 119 -2.35 9.69 12.43
CA MET A 119 -3.06 8.49 12.85
C MET A 119 -2.22 7.25 12.57
N THR A 120 -2.29 6.25 13.45
CA THR A 120 -1.82 4.89 13.15
C THR A 120 -2.75 4.19 12.16
N ASN A 121 -2.30 3.04 11.65
CA ASN A 121 -3.10 2.22 10.74
C ASN A 121 -4.43 1.78 11.38
N GLU A 122 -4.40 1.41 12.65
CA GLU A 122 -5.56 1.01 13.44
C GLU A 122 -6.51 2.18 13.69
N GLU A 123 -5.97 3.36 13.98
CA GLU A 123 -6.75 4.59 14.17
C GLU A 123 -7.44 5.01 12.86
N GLN A 124 -6.75 4.90 11.71
CA GLN A 124 -7.32 5.12 10.38
C GLN A 124 -8.45 4.12 10.09
N ALA A 125 -8.21 2.82 10.32
CA ALA A 125 -9.20 1.77 10.13
C ALA A 125 -10.45 2.01 10.98
N MET A 126 -10.26 2.32 12.26
CA MET A 126 -11.36 2.60 13.18
C MET A 126 -12.23 3.75 12.69
N TYR A 127 -11.64 4.91 12.32
CA TYR A 127 -12.44 6.02 11.79
C TYR A 127 -13.13 5.64 10.47
N TYR A 128 -12.42 4.97 9.57
CA TYR A 128 -12.99 4.53 8.29
C TYR A 128 -14.23 3.67 8.48
N TYR A 129 -14.12 2.60 9.28
CA TYR A 129 -15.22 1.66 9.47
C TYR A 129 -16.35 2.25 10.31
N PHE A 130 -16.05 3.12 11.27
CA PHE A 130 -17.05 3.86 12.02
C PHE A 130 -17.95 4.67 11.07
N PHE A 131 -17.38 5.60 10.29
CA PHE A 131 -18.18 6.43 9.38
C PHE A 131 -18.79 5.64 8.22
N LYS A 132 -18.16 4.55 7.78
CA LYS A 132 -18.75 3.66 6.76
C LYS A 132 -20.01 2.94 7.26
N SER A 133 -20.11 2.71 8.57
CA SER A 133 -21.27 2.04 9.19
C SER A 133 -22.42 2.97 9.56
N MET A 134 -22.25 4.28 9.37
CA MET A 134 -23.27 5.30 9.66
C MET A 134 -24.32 5.43 8.56
#